data_AF-A0A6L6WDS6-F1
#
_entry.id   AF-A0A6L6WDS6-F1
#
_cell.length_a   1.000
_cell.length_b   1.000
_cell.length_c   1.000
_cell.angle_alpha   90.00
_cell.angle_beta   90.00
_cell.angle_gamma   90.00
#
_symmetry.space_group_name_H-M   'P 1'
#
loop_
_entity.id
_entity.type
_entity.pdbx_description
1 polymer ?
#
loop_
_entity_poly.entity_id
_entity_poly.type
_entity_poly.pdbx_seq_one_letter_code
_entity_poly.pdbx_strand_id
1 'polypeptide(L)'
;MAKRRTREELRAEFIRMLDIWTHVRSFLLLQMQDIDGMDPDQDLPTSDALLDKFDNGPGTSSQHLCGLQQALNNWLVGLPNALKHGEATATAFLARYTSASGRDFFDDMGDPKRKLQMIMNRGQLQDEDDYHLLKNALDDAPDILPAKDIHRANDLLGSYESQKRGTP
;
A
#
# COMPACT_ATOMS: atom_id res chain seq x y z
N MET A 1 8.03 22.18 13.22
CA MET A 1 6.78 21.83 12.51
C MET A 1 7.16 21.29 11.14
N ALA A 2 6.65 20.13 10.74
CA ALA A 2 6.86 19.63 9.37
C ALA A 2 6.12 20.53 8.38
N LYS A 3 6.76 20.89 7.26
CA LYS A 3 6.12 21.67 6.19
C LYS A 3 4.98 20.85 5.60
N ARG A 4 3.76 21.41 5.54
CA ARG A 4 2.62 20.78 4.88
C ARG A 4 2.91 20.68 3.37
N ARG A 5 2.73 19.48 2.79
CA ARG A 5 2.89 19.27 1.34
C ARG A 5 1.88 20.11 0.55
N THR A 6 2.34 20.70 -0.54
CA THR A 6 1.53 21.40 -1.55
C THR A 6 0.75 20.40 -2.40
N ARG A 7 -0.28 20.89 -3.12
CA ARG A 7 -1.03 20.05 -4.06
C ARG A 7 -0.15 19.54 -5.19
N GLU A 8 0.79 20.33 -5.68
CA GLU A 8 1.73 19.89 -6.72
C GLU A 8 2.66 18.78 -6.23
N GLU A 9 3.19 18.89 -5.00
CA GLU A 9 4.01 17.83 -4.38
C GLU A 9 3.20 16.54 -4.23
N LEU A 10 1.95 16.62 -3.77
CA LEU A 10 1.05 15.47 -3.66
C LEU A 10 0.74 14.84 -5.02
N ARG A 11 0.51 15.66 -6.05
CA ARG A 11 0.21 15.19 -7.40
C ARG A 11 1.42 14.52 -8.05
N ALA A 12 2.61 15.06 -7.88
CA ALA A 12 3.85 14.46 -8.37
C ALA A 12 4.08 13.09 -7.72
N GLU A 13 3.85 12.97 -6.42
CA GLU A 13 3.93 11.70 -5.71
C GLU A 13 2.85 10.71 -6.18
N PHE A 14 1.64 11.19 -6.42
CA PHE A 14 0.55 10.37 -6.96
C PHE A 14 0.91 9.79 -8.34
N ILE A 15 1.45 10.61 -9.25
CA ILE A 15 1.90 10.16 -10.57
C ILE A 15 3.01 9.09 -10.45
N ARG A 16 3.97 9.28 -9.53
CA ARG A 16 4.99 8.26 -9.26
C ARG A 16 4.38 6.94 -8.81
N MET A 17 3.35 6.97 -7.97
CA MET A 17 2.64 5.76 -7.54
C MET A 17 1.80 5.14 -8.67
N LEU A 18 1.24 5.93 -9.58
CA LEU A 18 0.50 5.43 -10.74
C LEU A 18 1.37 4.62 -11.72
N ASP A 19 2.65 4.97 -11.82
CA ASP A 19 3.63 4.20 -12.60
C ASP A 19 3.75 2.77 -12.06
N ILE A 20 3.88 2.62 -10.74
CA ILE A 20 3.90 1.31 -10.06
C ILE A 20 2.55 0.59 -10.22
N TRP A 21 1.44 1.32 -10.01
CA TRP A 21 0.09 0.79 -10.15
C TRP A 21 -0.17 0.19 -11.53
N THR A 22 0.35 0.81 -12.59
CA THR A 22 0.17 0.31 -13.97
C THR A 22 0.70 -1.11 -14.11
N HIS A 23 1.84 -1.42 -13.50
CA HIS A 23 2.41 -2.77 -13.49
C HIS A 23 1.60 -3.73 -12.61
N VAL A 24 1.19 -3.30 -11.41
CA VAL A 24 0.33 -4.07 -10.50
C VAL A 24 -0.99 -4.44 -11.17
N ARG A 25 -1.70 -3.44 -11.75
CA ARG A 25 -2.92 -3.64 -12.51
C ARG A 25 -2.70 -4.61 -13.66
N SER A 26 -1.62 -4.45 -14.43
CA SER A 26 -1.34 -5.36 -15.55
C SER A 26 -1.19 -6.82 -15.13
N PHE A 27 -0.67 -7.07 -13.92
CA PHE A 27 -0.56 -8.42 -13.38
C PHE A 27 -1.91 -8.93 -12.89
N LEU A 28 -2.66 -8.10 -12.15
CA LEU A 28 -4.00 -8.44 -11.68
C LEU A 28 -4.96 -8.80 -12.82
N LEU A 29 -4.94 -8.03 -13.91
CA LEU A 29 -5.73 -8.32 -15.10
C LEU A 29 -5.45 -9.71 -15.66
N LEU A 30 -4.19 -10.16 -15.66
CA LEU A 30 -3.86 -11.52 -16.10
C LEU A 30 -4.39 -12.58 -15.16
N GLN A 31 -4.42 -12.32 -13.85
CA GLN A 31 -5.00 -13.25 -12.88
C GLN A 31 -6.54 -13.34 -13.01
N MET A 32 -7.18 -12.29 -13.53
CA MET A 32 -8.62 -12.22 -13.70
C MET A 32 -9.13 -12.79 -15.03
N GLN A 33 -8.25 -13.06 -16.00
CA GLN A 33 -8.64 -13.56 -17.33
C GLN A 33 -9.40 -14.88 -17.30
N ASP A 34 -9.21 -15.68 -16.24
CA ASP A 34 -9.83 -16.99 -16.07
C ASP A 34 -11.00 -16.97 -15.04
N ILE A 35 -11.43 -15.80 -14.57
CA ILE A 35 -12.51 -15.66 -13.58
C ILE A 35 -13.82 -15.29 -14.28
N ASP A 36 -14.74 -16.26 -14.35
CA ASP A 36 -16.08 -16.06 -14.92
C ASP A 36 -16.83 -14.92 -14.20
N GLY A 37 -17.32 -13.95 -14.98
CA GLY A 37 -18.17 -12.86 -14.50
C GLY A 37 -17.47 -11.63 -13.94
N MET A 38 -16.13 -11.55 -14.01
CA MET A 38 -15.39 -10.30 -13.75
C MET A 38 -15.31 -9.45 -15.02
N ASP A 39 -15.58 -8.15 -14.90
CA ASP A 39 -15.29 -7.15 -15.94
C ASP A 39 -14.04 -6.37 -15.51
N PRO A 40 -12.86 -6.68 -16.08
CA PRO A 40 -11.60 -6.13 -15.60
C PRO A 40 -11.52 -4.59 -15.71
N ASP A 41 -12.33 -3.98 -16.56
CA ASP A 41 -12.39 -2.53 -16.71
C ASP A 41 -13.35 -1.86 -15.71
N GLN A 42 -14.28 -2.60 -15.11
CA GLN A 42 -15.11 -2.13 -14.00
C GLN A 42 -14.47 -2.38 -12.64
N ASP A 43 -13.77 -3.51 -12.49
CA ASP A 43 -13.26 -3.98 -11.21
C ASP A 43 -11.88 -3.39 -10.86
N LEU A 44 -11.08 -2.98 -11.86
CA LEU A 44 -9.75 -2.40 -11.65
C LEU A 44 -9.58 -1.05 -12.35
N PRO A 45 -9.52 0.06 -11.59
CA PRO A 45 -9.44 1.39 -12.17
C PRO A 45 -8.12 1.59 -12.94
N THR A 46 -8.22 2.24 -14.10
CA THR A 46 -7.05 2.64 -14.89
C THR A 46 -6.30 3.79 -14.22
N SER A 47 -5.04 4.00 -14.61
CA SER A 47 -4.25 5.13 -14.12
C SER A 47 -4.91 6.48 -14.45
N ASP A 48 -5.54 6.59 -15.62
CA ASP A 48 -6.29 7.79 -16.03
C ASP A 48 -7.53 8.01 -15.15
N ALA A 49 -8.28 6.95 -14.84
CA ALA A 49 -9.44 7.04 -13.96
C ALA A 49 -9.04 7.44 -12.52
N LEU A 50 -7.92 6.91 -12.02
CA LEU A 50 -7.37 7.30 -10.72
C LEU A 50 -6.87 8.75 -10.72
N LEU A 51 -6.22 9.19 -11.80
CA LEU A 51 -5.74 10.57 -11.94
C LEU A 51 -6.90 11.57 -12.05
N ASP A 52 -7.92 11.26 -12.84
CA ASP A 52 -9.13 12.08 -12.93
C ASP A 52 -9.83 12.18 -11.58
N LYS A 53 -9.95 11.06 -10.85
CA LYS A 53 -10.48 11.06 -9.48
C LYS A 53 -9.62 11.88 -8.52
N PHE A 54 -8.29 11.85 -8.64
CA PHE A 54 -7.41 12.70 -7.84
C PHE A 54 -7.61 14.19 -8.12
N ASP A 55 -7.79 14.55 -9.40
CA ASP A 55 -7.89 15.94 -9.82
C ASP A 55 -9.29 16.52 -9.58
N ASN A 56 -10.35 15.74 -9.83
CA ASN A 56 -11.75 16.18 -9.92
C ASN A 56 -12.71 15.45 -8.98
N GLY A 57 -12.28 14.38 -8.33
CA GLY A 57 -13.14 13.53 -7.50
C GLY A 57 -13.46 14.12 -6.12
N PRO A 58 -14.45 13.54 -5.42
CA PRO A 58 -14.76 13.91 -4.05
C PRO A 58 -13.63 13.45 -3.12
N GLY A 59 -13.07 14.39 -2.35
CA GLY A 59 -11.98 14.12 -1.41
C GLY A 59 -10.86 15.15 -1.53
N THR A 60 -9.86 15.02 -0.66
CA THR A 60 -8.63 15.81 -0.73
C THR A 60 -7.54 15.03 -1.48
N SER A 61 -6.60 15.75 -2.09
CA SER A 61 -5.42 15.13 -2.73
C SER A 61 -4.66 14.18 -1.80
N SER A 62 -4.60 14.49 -0.49
CA SER A 62 -4.00 13.60 0.50
C SER A 62 -4.76 12.29 0.66
N GLN A 63 -6.09 12.32 0.65
CA GLN A 63 -6.92 11.12 0.78
C GLN A 63 -6.78 10.21 -0.46
N HIS A 64 -6.75 10.80 -1.66
CA HIS A 64 -6.55 10.02 -2.88
C HIS A 64 -5.16 9.37 -2.91
N LEU A 65 -4.11 10.13 -2.56
CA LEU A 65 -2.76 9.59 -2.44
C LEU A 65 -2.66 8.47 -1.41
N CYS A 66 -3.23 8.67 -0.22
CA CYS A 66 -3.33 7.68 0.85
C CYS A 66 -4.00 6.40 0.33
N GLY A 67 -5.15 6.50 -0.34
CA GLY A 67 -5.85 5.33 -0.88
C GLY A 67 -5.00 4.52 -1.90
N LEU A 68 -4.25 5.21 -2.77
CA LEU A 68 -3.36 4.54 -3.72
C LEU A 68 -2.14 3.91 -3.02
N GLN A 69 -1.55 4.61 -2.04
CA GLN A 69 -0.44 4.11 -1.24
C GLN A 69 -0.85 2.88 -0.44
N GLN A 70 -2.04 2.88 0.15
CA GLN A 70 -2.61 1.75 0.85
C GLN A 70 -2.74 0.54 -0.09
N ALA A 71 -3.35 0.73 -1.27
CA ALA A 71 -3.50 -0.35 -2.24
C ALA A 71 -2.15 -0.99 -2.61
N LEU A 72 -1.11 -0.18 -2.86
CA LEU A 72 0.23 -0.67 -3.18
C LEU A 72 0.96 -1.27 -1.96
N ASN A 73 0.77 -0.72 -0.77
CA ASN A 73 1.36 -1.23 0.47
C ASN A 73 0.81 -2.62 0.84
N ASN A 74 -0.44 -2.94 0.49
CA ASN A 74 -1.00 -4.29 0.68
C ASN A 74 -0.17 -5.34 -0.06
N TRP A 75 0.23 -5.05 -1.31
CA TRP A 75 1.16 -5.89 -2.06
C TRP A 75 2.52 -5.96 -1.38
N LEU A 76 3.04 -4.82 -0.93
CA LEU A 76 4.35 -4.74 -0.28
C LEU A 76 4.45 -5.61 0.99
N VAL A 77 3.38 -5.66 1.80
CA VAL A 77 3.34 -6.44 3.04
C VAL A 77 3.06 -7.93 2.77
N GLY A 78 2.18 -8.25 1.82
CA GLY A 78 1.82 -9.63 1.51
C GLY A 78 2.91 -10.40 0.74
N LEU A 79 3.61 -9.74 -0.19
CA LEU A 79 4.57 -10.40 -1.08
C LEU A 79 5.71 -11.13 -0.37
N PRO A 80 6.40 -10.55 0.65
CA PRO A 80 7.45 -11.26 1.36
C PRO A 80 6.97 -12.57 2.00
N ASN A 81 5.75 -12.59 2.55
CA ASN A 81 5.17 -13.78 3.14
C ASN A 81 4.88 -14.84 2.08
N ALA A 82 4.22 -14.43 0.98
CA ALA A 82 3.92 -15.30 -0.15
C ALA A 82 5.20 -15.91 -0.77
N LEU A 83 6.28 -15.12 -0.91
CA LEU A 83 7.58 -15.60 -1.40
C LEU A 83 8.21 -16.63 -0.44
N LYS A 84 8.14 -16.38 0.87
CA LYS A 84 8.66 -17.31 1.88
C LYS A 84 7.95 -18.67 1.81
N HIS A 85 6.65 -18.67 1.53
CA HIS A 85 5.85 -19.87 1.36
C HIS A 85 5.92 -20.48 -0.05
N GLY A 86 6.75 -19.92 -0.95
CA GLY A 86 6.97 -20.44 -2.28
C GLY A 86 5.77 -20.26 -3.22
N GLU A 87 4.93 -19.25 -2.95
CA GLU A 87 3.77 -18.97 -3.80
C GLU A 87 4.22 -18.55 -5.20
N ALA A 88 3.83 -19.35 -6.19
CA ALA A 88 4.16 -19.12 -7.60
C ALA A 88 3.67 -17.75 -8.08
N THR A 89 2.51 -17.31 -7.60
CA THR A 89 1.90 -16.02 -7.95
C THR A 89 2.79 -14.84 -7.53
N ALA A 90 3.39 -14.87 -6.34
CA ALA A 90 4.28 -13.82 -5.87
C ALA A 90 5.59 -13.76 -6.69
N THR A 91 6.14 -14.92 -7.03
CA THR A 91 7.33 -15.01 -7.90
C THR A 91 7.02 -14.50 -9.31
N ALA A 92 5.86 -14.88 -9.86
CA ALA A 92 5.39 -14.45 -11.18
C ALA A 92 5.15 -12.93 -11.24
N PHE A 93 4.59 -12.36 -10.17
CA PHE A 93 4.43 -10.92 -10.04
C PHE A 93 5.77 -10.19 -10.13
N LEU A 94 6.76 -10.56 -9.31
CA LEU A 94 8.07 -9.89 -9.29
C LEU A 94 8.81 -10.02 -10.62
N ALA A 95 8.78 -11.21 -11.23
CA ALA A 95 9.38 -11.44 -12.54
C ALA A 95 8.72 -10.56 -13.62
N ARG A 96 7.39 -10.43 -13.59
CA ARG A 96 6.65 -9.56 -14.51
C ARG A 96 6.95 -8.09 -14.27
N TYR A 97 6.95 -7.65 -13.01
CA TYR A 97 7.27 -6.27 -12.65
C TYR A 97 8.65 -5.88 -13.18
N THR A 98 9.65 -6.73 -12.93
CA THR A 98 11.03 -6.52 -13.39
C THR A 98 11.12 -6.52 -14.92
N SER A 99 10.44 -7.46 -15.59
CA SER A 99 10.43 -7.54 -17.06
C SER A 99 9.77 -6.33 -17.72
N ALA A 100 8.69 -5.83 -17.14
CA ALA A 100 7.91 -4.72 -17.70
C ALA A 100 8.51 -3.34 -17.39
N SER A 101 9.07 -3.15 -16.19
CA SER A 101 9.59 -1.85 -15.73
C SER A 101 11.11 -1.72 -15.84
N GLY A 102 11.84 -2.84 -15.87
CA GLY A 102 13.29 -2.88 -15.70
C GLY A 102 13.78 -2.58 -14.27
N ARG A 103 12.88 -2.46 -13.29
CA ARG A 103 13.16 -2.07 -11.90
C ARG A 103 12.76 -3.16 -10.91
N ASP A 104 13.30 -3.10 -9.70
CA ASP A 104 12.88 -3.94 -8.59
C ASP A 104 11.69 -3.31 -7.84
N PHE A 105 10.68 -4.12 -7.53
CA PHE A 105 9.46 -3.64 -6.87
C PHE A 105 9.73 -3.12 -5.45
N PHE A 106 10.61 -3.77 -4.68
CA PHE A 106 10.94 -3.36 -3.33
C PHE A 106 11.83 -2.10 -3.31
N ASP A 107 12.61 -1.86 -4.36
CA ASP A 107 13.33 -0.60 -4.52
C ASP A 107 12.35 0.57 -4.77
N ASP A 108 11.32 0.36 -5.60
CA ASP A 108 10.31 1.39 -5.90
C ASP A 108 9.36 1.67 -4.72
N MET A 109 8.96 0.61 -4.00
CA MET A 109 8.02 0.68 -2.88
C MET A 109 8.70 0.90 -1.53
N GLY A 110 9.99 0.61 -1.42
CA GLY A 110 10.77 0.59 -0.18
C GLY A 110 10.63 -0.72 0.60
N ASP A 111 11.44 -0.88 1.66
CA ASP A 111 11.41 -2.07 2.50
C ASP A 111 10.28 -2.00 3.55
N PRO A 112 9.31 -2.94 3.52
CA PRO A 112 8.19 -2.96 4.47
C PRO A 112 8.65 -3.12 5.92
N LYS A 113 9.72 -3.89 6.20
CA LYS A 113 10.26 -4.04 7.56
C LYS A 113 10.82 -2.72 8.06
N ARG A 114 11.53 -1.96 7.23
CA ARG A 114 12.02 -0.63 7.60
C ARG A 114 10.88 0.35 7.85
N LYS A 115 9.84 0.34 7.01
CA LYS A 115 8.66 1.19 7.21
C LYS A 115 7.95 0.89 8.54
N LEU A 116 7.69 -0.40 8.80
CA LEU A 116 7.09 -0.84 10.07
C LEU A 116 7.99 -0.50 11.26
N GLN A 117 9.30 -0.72 11.16
CA GLN A 117 10.25 -0.36 12.22
C GLN A 117 10.21 1.16 12.49
N MET A 118 10.10 2.00 11.47
CA MET A 118 9.96 3.46 11.64
C MET A 118 8.65 3.84 12.32
N ILE A 119 7.53 3.20 11.98
CA ILE A 119 6.24 3.35 12.68
C ILE A 119 6.40 2.97 14.15
N MET A 120 6.91 1.77 14.41
CA MET A 120 7.09 1.24 15.76
C MET A 120 8.00 2.14 16.59
N ASN A 121 9.13 2.59 16.04
CA ASN A 121 10.09 3.46 16.71
C ASN A 121 9.52 4.84 17.05
N ARG A 122 8.62 5.40 16.21
CA ARG A 122 7.93 6.67 16.50
C ARG A 122 7.04 6.58 17.73
N GLY A 123 6.53 5.39 18.06
CA GLY A 123 5.67 5.17 19.22
C GLY A 123 4.28 5.83 19.12
N GLN A 124 3.91 6.31 17.93
CA GLN A 124 2.58 6.83 17.62
C GLN A 124 2.32 6.69 16.11
N LEU A 125 1.07 6.41 15.73
CA LEU A 125 0.62 6.39 14.34
C LEU A 125 0.26 7.82 13.92
N GLN A 126 0.82 8.30 12.81
CA GLN A 126 0.61 9.70 12.40
C GLN A 126 -0.64 9.89 11.54
N ASP A 127 -1.03 8.86 10.80
CA ASP A 127 -2.09 8.88 9.81
C ASP A 127 -2.72 7.49 9.62
N GLU A 128 -3.71 7.42 8.73
CA GLU A 128 -4.39 6.16 8.39
C GLU A 128 -3.47 5.19 7.65
N ASP A 129 -2.43 5.69 6.97
CA ASP A 129 -1.45 4.86 6.27
C ASP A 129 -0.62 4.04 7.25
N ASP A 130 -0.10 4.70 8.31
CA ASP A 130 0.60 4.04 9.41
C ASP A 130 -0.30 2.97 10.07
N TYR A 131 -1.58 3.28 10.27
CA TYR A 131 -2.57 2.34 10.82
C TYR A 131 -2.76 1.11 9.94
N HIS A 132 -3.07 1.31 8.65
CA HIS A 132 -3.35 0.21 7.75
C HIS A 132 -2.11 -0.64 7.46
N LEU A 133 -0.94 -0.02 7.33
CA LEU A 133 0.31 -0.77 7.13
C LEU A 133 0.62 -1.68 8.33
N LEU A 134 0.46 -1.14 9.55
CA LEU A 134 0.72 -1.92 10.77
C LEU A 134 -0.34 -3.00 11.00
N LYS A 135 -1.61 -2.72 10.69
CA LYS A 135 -2.71 -3.68 10.79
C LYS A 135 -2.52 -4.85 9.82
N ASN A 136 -2.25 -4.58 8.56
CA ASN A 136 -2.03 -5.63 7.56
C ASN A 136 -0.79 -6.48 7.87
N ALA A 137 0.24 -5.87 8.47
CA ALA A 137 1.42 -6.61 8.94
C ALA A 137 1.07 -7.61 10.07
N LEU A 138 0.11 -7.29 10.93
CA LEU A 138 -0.35 -8.21 11.98
C LEU A 138 -1.30 -9.29 11.43
N ASP A 139 -2.22 -8.90 10.54
CA ASP A 139 -3.28 -9.77 10.06
C ASP A 139 -2.76 -10.76 8.98
N ASP A 140 -1.97 -10.29 8.01
CA ASP A 140 -1.64 -11.04 6.80
C ASP A 140 -0.16 -11.46 6.70
N ALA A 141 0.73 -10.84 7.49
CA ALA A 141 2.17 -11.09 7.44
C ALA A 141 2.85 -11.12 8.82
N PRO A 142 2.38 -11.93 9.78
CA PRO A 142 2.83 -11.87 11.18
C PRO A 142 4.34 -12.05 11.37
N ASP A 143 5.02 -12.73 10.45
CA ASP A 143 6.48 -12.93 10.46
C ASP A 143 7.29 -11.67 10.09
N ILE A 144 6.65 -10.63 9.58
CA ILE A 144 7.31 -9.37 9.23
C ILE A 144 7.67 -8.56 10.47
N LEU A 145 6.89 -8.73 11.55
CA LEU A 145 7.11 -8.13 12.86
C LEU A 145 7.70 -9.17 13.82
N PRO A 146 8.75 -8.83 14.58
CA PRO A 146 9.23 -9.71 15.64
C PRO A 146 8.13 -9.97 16.68
N ALA A 147 8.03 -11.20 17.20
CA ALA A 147 7.00 -11.56 18.19
C ALA A 147 6.96 -10.63 19.42
N LYS A 148 8.13 -10.11 19.84
CA LYS A 148 8.28 -9.14 20.93
C LYS A 148 7.59 -7.78 20.66
N ASP A 149 7.38 -7.44 19.39
CA ASP A 149 6.85 -6.15 18.95
C ASP A 149 5.33 -6.21 18.70
N ILE A 150 4.72 -7.42 18.70
CA ILE A 150 3.28 -7.62 18.45
C ILE A 150 2.40 -6.90 19.48
N HIS A 151 2.70 -7.01 20.78
CA HIS A 151 1.90 -6.36 21.82
C HIS A 151 1.93 -4.83 21.63
N ARG A 152 3.13 -4.28 21.41
CA ARG A 152 3.33 -2.85 21.16
C ARG A 152 2.59 -2.39 19.90
N ALA A 153 2.57 -3.21 18.85
CA ALA A 153 1.86 -2.89 17.61
C ALA A 153 0.35 -2.80 17.85
N ASN A 154 -0.22 -3.75 18.60
CA ASN A 154 -1.63 -3.71 19.01
C ASN A 154 -1.95 -2.49 19.89
N ASP A 155 -1.06 -2.12 20.82
CA ASP A 155 -1.23 -0.92 21.65
C ASP A 155 -1.29 0.36 20.82
N LEU A 156 -0.44 0.47 19.78
CA LEU A 156 -0.42 1.60 18.86
C LEU A 156 -1.72 1.72 18.06
N LEU A 157 -2.22 0.60 17.54
CA LEU A 157 -3.51 0.55 16.83
C LEU A 157 -4.66 0.96 17.75
N GLY A 158 -4.73 0.39 18.96
CA GLY A 158 -5.78 0.70 19.94
C GLY A 158 -5.75 2.16 20.41
N SER A 159 -4.55 2.73 20.57
CA SER A 159 -4.38 4.15 20.92
C SER A 159 -4.88 5.07 19.82
N TYR A 160 -4.55 4.77 18.56
CA TYR A 160 -5.00 5.56 17.41
C TYR A 160 -6.52 5.49 17.22
N GLU A 161 -7.12 4.30 17.33
CA GLU A 161 -8.58 4.14 17.26
C GLU A 161 -9.29 4.92 18.37
N SER A 162 -8.76 4.90 19.58
CA SER A 162 -9.31 5.65 20.72
C SER A 162 -9.25 7.17 20.48
N GLN A 163 -8.15 7.67 19.90
CA GLN A 163 -8.01 9.09 19.53
C GLN A 163 -9.00 9.51 18.45
N LYS A 164 -9.19 8.69 17.42
CA LYS A 164 -10.19 8.91 16.35
C LYS A 164 -11.63 8.92 16.88
N ARG A 165 -11.97 8.03 17.83
CA ARG A 165 -13.32 7.96 18.44
C ARG A 165 -13.58 9.06 19.48
N GLY A 166 -12.54 9.62 20.09
CA GLY A 166 -12.64 10.65 21.13
C GLY A 166 -12.63 12.09 20.61
N THR A 167 -12.59 12.30 19.28
CA THR A 167 -12.67 13.64 18.68
C THR A 167 -14.14 13.93 18.35
N PRO A 168 -14.79 14.94 18.97
CA PRO A 168 -16.18 15.31 18.69
C PRO A 168 -16.39 15.83 17.27
#